data_AF-A0ABD0Q418-F1
#
_entry.id   AF-A0ABD0Q418-F1
#
_cell.length_a   1.000
_cell.length_b   1.000
_cell.length_c   1.000
_cell.angle_alpha   90.00
_cell.angle_beta   90.00
_cell.angle_gamma   90.00
#
_symmetry.space_group_name_H-M   'P 1'
#
loop_
_entity.id
_entity.type
_entity.pdbx_description
1 polymer ?
#
loop_
_entity_poly.entity_id
_entity_poly.type
_entity_poly.pdbx_seq_one_letter_code
_entity_poly.pdbx_strand_id
1 'polypeptide(L)' 'MNVGTAHSEVNPNTRVMNSRGIWLSYVLGIGLLHIILLSIPFVSVPVVWTLTNLIHNL' A
#
# COMPACT_ATOMS: atom_id res chain seq x y z
N MET A 1 1.32 40.82 -4.31
CA MET A 1 2.28 39.92 -3.64
C MET A 1 2.43 38.69 -4.52
N ASN A 2 3.47 38.62 -5.34
CA ASN A 2 3.76 37.43 -6.14
C ASN A 2 4.53 36.46 -5.24
N VAL A 3 3.78 35.72 -4.41
CA VAL A 3 4.34 34.63 -3.62
C VAL A 3 4.76 33.54 -4.60
N GLY A 4 6.06 33.50 -4.90
CA GLY A 4 6.65 32.41 -5.67
C GLY A 4 6.25 31.09 -5.00
N THR A 5 5.43 30.32 -5.70
CA THR A 5 5.12 28.96 -5.30
C THR A 5 6.44 28.22 -5.26
N ALA A 6 6.93 27.90 -4.06
CA ALA A 6 7.91 26.84 -3.95
C ALA A 6 7.26 25.60 -4.59
N HIS A 7 7.66 25.24 -5.80
CA HIS A 7 7.37 23.95 -6.40
C HIS A 7 8.14 22.91 -5.56
N SER A 8 7.66 22.66 -4.35
CA SER A 8 7.99 21.43 -3.66
C SER A 8 7.42 20.35 -4.55
N GLU A 9 8.27 19.54 -5.15
CA GLU A 9 7.85 18.41 -5.96
C GLU A 9 6.78 17.63 -5.16
N VAL A 10 5.58 17.51 -5.74
CA VAL A 10 4.45 16.86 -5.09
C VAL A 10 4.91 15.46 -4.72
N ASN A 11 4.89 15.15 -3.41
CA ASN A 11 5.30 13.84 -2.89
C ASN A 11 4.70 12.75 -3.79
N PRO A 12 5.52 11.95 -4.50
CA PRO A 12 5.04 10.98 -5.46
C PRO A 12 3.99 10.02 -4.87
N ASN A 13 4.10 9.70 -3.57
CA ASN A 13 3.11 8.89 -2.85
C ASN A 13 1.71 9.52 -2.86
N THR A 14 1.62 10.84 -2.78
CA THR A 14 0.35 11.55 -2.86
C THR A 14 -0.24 11.50 -4.26
N ARG A 15 0.55 11.32 -5.33
CA ARG A 15 -0.02 11.15 -6.67
C ARG A 15 -0.67 9.79 -6.86
N VAL A 16 -0.04 8.73 -6.34
CA VAL A 16 -0.54 7.35 -6.47
C VAL A 16 -1.82 7.16 -5.63
N MET A 17 -1.85 7.70 -4.41
CA MET A 17 -3.01 7.59 -3.52
C MET A 17 -4.14 8.61 -3.74
N ASN A 18 -3.99 9.57 -4.67
CA ASN A 18 -4.98 10.63 -4.89
C ASN A 18 -6.07 10.29 -5.94
N SER A 19 -6.11 9.05 -6.43
CA SER A 19 -7.17 8.57 -7.33
C SER A 19 -8.43 8.15 -6.57
N ARG A 20 -9.62 8.49 -7.08
CA ARG A 20 -10.91 8.11 -6.47
C ARG A 20 -11.05 6.59 -6.50
N GLY A 21 -11.25 5.98 -5.33
CA GLY A 21 -11.40 4.53 -5.19
C GLY A 21 -10.08 3.75 -5.06
N ILE A 22 -8.91 4.40 -5.17
CA ILE A 22 -7.62 3.71 -5.07
C ILE A 22 -7.41 3.10 -3.68
N TRP A 23 -7.93 3.76 -2.64
CA TRP A 23 -7.96 3.23 -1.28
C TRP A 23 -8.70 1.89 -1.20
N LEU A 24 -9.84 1.76 -1.87
CA LEU A 24 -10.63 0.52 -1.85
C LEU A 24 -9.87 -0.61 -2.56
N SER A 25 -9.36 -0.36 -3.77
CA SER A 25 -8.55 -1.35 -4.50
C SER A 25 -7.28 -1.72 -3.73
N TYR A 26 -6.69 -0.78 -2.98
CA TYR A 26 -5.51 -1.02 -2.16
C TYR A 26 -5.82 -1.96 -1.00
N VAL A 27 -6.88 -1.69 -0.23
CA VAL A 27 -7.33 -2.55 0.87
C VAL A 27 -7.70 -3.94 0.34
N LEU A 28 -8.41 -4.02 -0.80
CA LEU A 28 -8.78 -5.29 -1.43
C LEU A 28 -7.54 -6.06 -1.91
N GLY A 29 -6.57 -5.39 -2.51
CA GLY A 29 -5.32 -6.01 -2.97
C GLY A 29 -4.50 -6.59 -1.82
N ILE A 30 -4.33 -5.83 -0.73
CA ILE A 30 -3.63 -6.29 0.47
C ILE A 30 -4.39 -7.44 1.15
N GLY A 31 -5.72 -7.35 1.24
CA GLY A 31 -6.56 -8.42 1.79
C GLY A 31 -6.48 -9.71 0.97
N LEU A 32 -6.52 -9.61 -0.35
CA LEU A 32 -6.36 -10.75 -1.26
C LEU A 32 -4.98 -11.41 -1.11
N LEU A 33 -3.90 -10.60 -1.09
CA LEU A 33 -2.55 -11.09 -0.83
C LEU A 33 -2.49 -11.86 0.50
N HIS A 34 -3.07 -11.32 1.56
CA HIS A 34 -3.07 -11.95 2.88
C HIS A 34 -3.77 -13.32 2.88
N ILE A 35 -4.91 -13.44 2.19
CA ILE A 35 -5.65 -14.71 2.06
C ILE A 35 -4.85 -15.73 1.25
N ILE A 36 -4.20 -15.30 0.16
CA ILE A 36 -3.32 -16.17 -0.64
C ILE A 36 -2.19 -16.72 0.24
N LEU A 37 -1.54 -15.86 1.05
CA LEU A 37 -0.47 -16.28 1.95
C LEU A 37 -0.97 -17.23 3.05
N LEU A 38 -2.15 -16.97 3.64
CA LEU A 38 -2.78 -17.86 4.63
C LEU A 38 -3.15 -19.24 4.05
N SER A 39 -3.31 -19.34 2.73
CA SER A 39 -3.65 -20.60 2.07
C SER A 39 -2.45 -21.56 1.94
N ILE A 40 -1.25 -21.13 2.35
CA ILE A 40 -0.03 -21.95 2.30
C ILE A 40 0.06 -22.82 3.57
N PRO A 41 -0.02 -24.16 3.47
CA PRO A 41 -0.22 -25.05 4.61
C PRO A 41 0.95 -25.15 5.61
N PHE A 42 2.12 -24.57 5.28
CA PHE A 42 3.33 -24.63 6.11
C PHE A 42 3.78 -23.26 6.64
N VAL A 43 3.00 -22.20 6.39
CA VAL A 43 3.33 -20.84 6.85
C VAL A 43 2.45 -20.49 8.04
N SER A 44 3.07 -20.05 9.13
CA SER A 44 2.33 -19.67 10.33
C SER A 44 1.71 -18.27 10.18
N VAL A 45 0.59 -18.04 10.87
CA VAL A 45 -0.10 -16.73 10.90
C VAL A 45 0.84 -15.53 11.18
N PRO A 46 1.76 -15.56 12.16
CA PRO A 46 2.68 -14.43 12.37
C PRO A 46 3.65 -14.21 11.19
N VAL A 47 4.04 -15.26 10.49
CA VAL A 47 4.89 -15.15 9.29
C VAL A 47 4.09 -14.54 8.14
N VAL A 48 2.84 -14.95 7.92
CA VAL A 48 1.94 -14.35 6.91
C VAL A 48 1.75 -12.85 7.17
N TRP A 49 1.53 -12.46 8.42
CA TRP A 49 1.44 -11.04 8.80
C TRP A 49 2.72 -10.28 8.47
N THR A 50 3.88 -10.84 8.84
CA THR A 50 5.18 -10.24 8.57
C THR A 50 5.44 -10.07 7.08
N LEU A 51 5.12 -11.09 6.27
CA LEU A 51 5.28 -11.05 4.81
C LEU A 51 4.33 -10.06 4.15
N THR A 52 3.09 -9.98 4.62
CA THR A 52 2.12 -9.00 4.11
C THR A 52 2.62 -7.58 4.36
N ASN A 53 3.17 -7.31 5.55
CA ASN A 53 3.79 -6.03 5.87
C ASN A 53 5.05 -5.76 5.03
N LEU A 54 5.91 -6.76 4.84
CA LEU A 54 7.10 -6.59 4.00
C LEU A 54 6.71 -6.20 2.58
N ILE A 55 5.80 -6.95 1.95
CA ILE A 55 5.33 -6.69 0.58
C ILE A 55 4.63 -5.33 0.46
N HIS A 56 3.86 -4.92 1.47
CA HIS A 56 3.22 -3.61 1.51
C HIS A 56 4.21 -2.43 1.56
N ASN A 57 5.40 -2.65 2.13
CA ASN A 57 6.41 -1.61 2.32
C ASN A 57 7.47 -1.57 1.20
N LEU A 58 7.41 -2.49 0.23
CA LEU A 58 8.24 -2.47 -0.98
C LEU A 58 7.70 -1.46 -1.99
#